data_AF-A0A0G1WYZ0-F1
#
_entry.id   AF-A0A0G1WYZ0-F1
#
_cell.length_a   1.000
_cell.length_b   1.000
_cell.length_c   1.000
_cell.angle_alpha   90.00
_cell.angle_beta   90.00
_cell.angle_gamma   90.00
#
_symmetry.space_group_name_H-M   'P 1'
#
loop_
_entity.id
_entity.type
_entity.pdbx_description
1 polymer ?
#
loop_
_entity_poly.entity_id
_entity_poly.type
_entity_poly.pdbx_seq_one_letter_code
_entity_poly.pdbx_strand_id
1 'polypeptide(L)'
;MSEQISTILKRKLDDLSTYGFSITDSELRLNALKEELQFYVLDFIYHHPEYSKWIMYGGSALRICYDLDRMSVDLDFEVSDDVDNDFLNKLKEAAEKHFSKVYGVDSEFLKVTITNNRGIMFKFRVGNLIEGHASEWVHVKIDLNAFIPASGVVTERIPQNHGQLSFVILTYNLSSLMASKIAAIFLRGTRGVGKATYEEKGRDIYDLLWYMNKKIVPDLDYLKAKKVEEAKDYRTLFTKLAVKMNNVSEENLKNDLTPLFLDSRYVANWLKSWRDTFFQLRDAYKIRTVSKYEGVEVFEDFRTDVFSFIFEYSTKEGDRARIICNLSEYWFLFKDIEVSFPINNTVSDTIKFSSNGSSRPTSEKKQTEYASLFYEKIEAYLKKINYELVGDTLTTKLIRVTADNLNQKEQIILRKEDLIRCDFDDLLK
;
A
#
# COMPACT_ATOMS: atom_id res chain seq x y z
N MET A 1 -20.29 -20.20 21.59
CA MET A 1 -19.37 -19.32 20.83
C MET A 1 -20.10 -18.49 19.78
N SER A 2 -21.14 -18.99 19.08
CA SER A 2 -22.08 -18.13 18.33
C SER A 2 -22.65 -16.99 19.19
N GLU A 3 -23.05 -17.28 20.43
CA GLU A 3 -23.46 -16.26 21.41
C GLU A 3 -22.36 -15.25 21.74
N GLN A 4 -21.08 -15.65 21.73
CA GLN A 4 -19.96 -14.73 21.97
C GLN A 4 -19.76 -13.78 20.79
N ILE A 5 -19.79 -14.29 19.55
CA ILE A 5 -19.74 -13.46 18.33
C ILE A 5 -20.91 -12.47 18.36
N SER A 6 -22.14 -12.94 18.59
CA SER A 6 -23.32 -12.07 18.70
C SER A 6 -23.19 -11.02 19.82
N THR A 7 -22.60 -11.38 20.96
CA THR A 7 -22.36 -10.44 22.08
C THR A 7 -21.34 -9.36 21.69
N ILE A 8 -20.25 -9.74 21.01
CA ILE A 8 -19.24 -8.80 20.51
C ILE A 8 -19.85 -7.83 19.49
N LEU A 9 -20.63 -8.36 18.54
CA LEU A 9 -21.33 -7.57 17.53
C LEU A 9 -22.35 -6.62 18.16
N LYS A 10 -23.10 -7.08 19.17
CA LYS A 10 -24.04 -6.23 19.90
C LYS A 10 -23.32 -5.09 20.62
N ARG A 11 -22.24 -5.39 21.35
CA ARG A 11 -21.41 -4.36 22.00
C ARG A 11 -20.87 -3.35 21.00
N LYS A 12 -20.41 -3.80 19.83
CA LYS A 12 -19.95 -2.91 18.74
C LYS A 12 -21.04 -1.92 18.33
N LEU A 13 -22.30 -2.36 18.20
CA LEU A 13 -23.42 -1.48 17.88
C LEU A 13 -23.78 -0.55 19.05
N ASP A 14 -23.73 -1.04 20.29
CA ASP A 14 -23.98 -0.23 21.48
C ASP A 14 -22.93 0.88 21.62
N ASP A 15 -21.65 0.59 21.34
CA ASP A 15 -20.56 1.58 21.35
C ASP A 15 -20.79 2.69 20.31
N LEU A 16 -21.29 2.35 19.12
CA LEU A 16 -21.64 3.34 18.09
C LEU A 16 -22.71 4.34 18.56
N SER A 17 -23.65 3.90 19.40
CA SER A 17 -24.69 4.77 19.96
C SER A 17 -24.14 5.78 20.99
N THR A 18 -22.98 5.49 21.58
CA THR A 18 -22.35 6.30 22.63
C THR A 18 -21.60 7.51 22.07
N TYR A 19 -21.24 7.51 20.78
CA TYR A 19 -20.50 8.61 20.11
C TYR A 19 -21.39 9.81 19.69
N GLY A 20 -22.59 9.95 20.24
CA GLY A 20 -23.46 11.11 20.01
C GLY A 20 -24.15 11.15 18.64
N PHE A 21 -23.94 10.13 17.82
CA PHE A 21 -24.73 9.88 16.63
C PHE A 21 -25.78 8.83 17.01
N SER A 22 -27.06 9.23 17.04
CA SER A 22 -28.14 8.25 17.01
C SER A 22 -28.13 7.61 15.62
N ILE A 23 -27.25 6.62 15.42
CA ILE A 23 -27.16 5.88 14.17
C ILE A 23 -28.39 4.96 14.16
N THR A 24 -29.53 5.51 13.75
CA THR A 24 -30.75 4.76 13.42
C THR A 24 -30.66 4.17 12.01
N ASP A 25 -29.66 4.58 11.23
CA ASP A 25 -29.42 4.10 9.88
C ASP A 25 -28.98 2.62 9.92
N SER A 26 -29.82 1.76 9.36
CA SER A 26 -29.59 0.32 9.32
C SER A 26 -28.44 -0.07 8.38
N GLU A 27 -28.12 0.74 7.36
CA GLU A 27 -27.00 0.50 6.44
C GLU A 27 -25.66 0.80 7.11
N LEU A 28 -25.56 1.87 7.90
CA LEU A 28 -24.36 2.17 8.69
C LEU A 28 -24.07 1.08 9.73
N ARG A 29 -25.11 0.64 10.46
CA ARG A 29 -24.99 -0.47 11.41
C ARG A 29 -24.58 -1.77 10.72
N LEU A 30 -25.16 -2.04 9.55
CA LEU A 30 -24.80 -3.19 8.72
C LEU A 30 -23.32 -3.17 8.34
N ASN A 31 -22.81 -2.02 7.86
CA ASN A 31 -21.42 -1.89 7.47
C ASN A 31 -20.47 -2.03 8.66
N ALA A 32 -20.83 -1.50 9.84
CA ALA A 32 -20.05 -1.68 11.06
C ALA A 32 -19.99 -3.15 11.52
N LEU A 33 -21.10 -3.91 11.41
CA LEU A 33 -21.08 -5.34 11.69
C LEU A 33 -20.21 -6.11 10.69
N LYS A 34 -20.22 -5.72 9.41
CA LYS A 34 -19.35 -6.33 8.40
C LYS A 34 -17.87 -6.12 8.72
N GLU A 35 -17.45 -4.91 9.11
CA GLU A 35 -16.06 -4.65 9.51
C GLU A 35 -15.63 -5.55 10.68
N GLU A 36 -16.51 -5.75 11.67
CA GLU A 36 -16.23 -6.64 12.80
C GLU A 36 -16.14 -8.12 12.36
N LEU A 37 -17.06 -8.56 11.50
CA LEU A 37 -17.09 -9.93 10.99
C LEU A 37 -15.91 -10.26 10.08
N GLN A 38 -15.32 -9.28 9.40
CA GLN A 38 -14.14 -9.48 8.55
C GLN A 38 -12.96 -10.04 9.34
N PHE A 39 -12.77 -9.68 10.61
CA PHE A 39 -11.65 -10.20 11.41
C PHE A 39 -11.73 -11.73 11.61
N TYR A 40 -12.92 -12.30 11.75
CA TYR A 40 -13.11 -13.76 11.82
C TYR A 40 -12.82 -14.44 10.49
N VAL A 41 -13.16 -13.77 9.37
CA VAL A 41 -12.83 -14.26 8.02
C VAL A 41 -11.33 -14.20 7.77
N LEU A 42 -10.66 -13.13 8.20
CA LEU A 42 -9.20 -12.98 8.09
C LEU A 42 -8.45 -13.95 8.98
N ASP A 43 -8.97 -14.23 10.18
CA ASP A 43 -8.44 -15.28 11.05
C ASP A 43 -8.46 -16.65 10.36
N PHE A 44 -9.55 -17.00 9.67
CA PHE A 44 -9.59 -18.19 8.83
C PHE A 44 -8.53 -18.19 7.73
N ILE A 45 -8.44 -17.11 6.95
CA ILE A 45 -7.52 -17.03 5.80
C ILE A 45 -6.07 -17.14 6.26
N TYR A 46 -5.66 -16.35 7.25
CA TYR A 46 -4.25 -16.23 7.64
C TYR A 46 -3.77 -17.35 8.58
N HIS A 47 -4.65 -18.19 9.11
CA HIS A 47 -4.30 -19.45 9.78
C HIS A 47 -4.36 -20.68 8.87
N HIS A 48 -4.86 -20.55 7.64
CA HIS A 48 -4.88 -21.66 6.68
C HIS A 48 -3.51 -21.79 5.99
N PRO A 49 -2.87 -22.98 5.97
CA PRO A 49 -1.52 -23.16 5.38
C PRO A 49 -1.36 -22.74 3.92
N GLU A 50 -2.46 -22.81 3.16
CA GLU A 50 -2.50 -22.44 1.75
C GLU A 50 -2.88 -20.96 1.55
N TYR A 51 -3.87 -20.48 2.31
CA TYR A 51 -4.48 -19.16 2.06
C TYR A 51 -3.75 -18.02 2.77
N SER A 52 -2.89 -18.33 3.75
CA SER A 52 -2.06 -17.33 4.44
C SER A 52 -1.02 -16.65 3.53
N LYS A 53 -0.89 -17.11 2.29
CA LYS A 53 -0.02 -16.55 1.25
C LYS A 53 -0.75 -15.58 0.33
N TRP A 54 -2.06 -15.43 0.47
CA TRP A 54 -2.84 -14.51 -0.35
C TRP A 54 -2.54 -13.06 0.03
N ILE A 55 -2.39 -12.22 -1.00
CA ILE A 55 -2.06 -10.82 -0.81
C ILE A 55 -3.38 -10.05 -0.73
N MET A 56 -3.72 -9.54 0.45
CA MET A 56 -4.86 -8.67 0.64
C MET A 56 -4.58 -7.31 0.02
N TYR A 57 -5.56 -6.73 -0.66
CA TYR A 57 -5.44 -5.40 -1.26
C TYR A 57 -6.78 -4.65 -1.21
N GLY A 58 -6.83 -3.47 -1.81
CA GLY A 58 -8.07 -2.69 -1.90
C GLY A 58 -8.42 -1.92 -0.63
N GLY A 59 -9.71 -1.59 -0.48
CA GLY A 59 -10.17 -0.67 0.57
C GLY A 59 -10.03 -1.23 1.98
N SER A 60 -10.25 -2.53 2.16
CA SER A 60 -10.20 -3.17 3.47
C SER A 60 -8.76 -3.38 3.93
N ALA A 61 -7.82 -3.61 3.01
CA ALA A 61 -6.38 -3.59 3.33
C ALA A 61 -5.99 -2.22 3.89
N LEU A 62 -6.43 -1.13 3.24
CA LEU A 62 -6.17 0.24 3.68
C LEU A 62 -6.80 0.53 5.05
N ARG A 63 -8.03 0.08 5.27
CA ARG A 63 -8.78 0.24 6.53
C ARG A 63 -8.13 -0.48 7.70
N ILE A 64 -7.75 -1.74 7.53
CA ILE A 64 -7.27 -2.59 8.62
C ILE A 64 -5.77 -2.40 8.86
N CYS A 65 -4.97 -2.21 7.81
CA CYS A 65 -3.52 -2.16 7.93
C CYS A 65 -2.94 -0.75 8.04
N TYR A 66 -3.67 0.28 7.60
CA TYR A 66 -3.14 1.64 7.48
C TYR A 66 -4.13 2.73 7.94
N ASP A 67 -5.18 2.36 8.67
CA ASP A 67 -6.12 3.29 9.31
C ASP A 67 -6.83 4.25 8.32
N LEU A 68 -7.38 3.72 7.22
CA LEU A 68 -8.33 4.48 6.39
C LEU A 68 -9.54 4.93 7.22
N ASP A 69 -9.97 6.19 7.08
CA ASP A 69 -11.06 6.73 7.92
C ASP A 69 -12.44 6.13 7.60
N ARG A 70 -12.72 5.88 6.32
CA ARG A 70 -14.02 5.31 5.87
C ARG A 70 -14.10 3.82 6.13
N MET A 71 -15.32 3.34 6.37
CA MET A 71 -15.59 1.91 6.45
C MET A 71 -15.31 1.19 5.11
N SER A 72 -14.98 -0.10 5.20
CA SER A 72 -14.82 -0.96 4.02
C SER A 72 -15.42 -2.35 4.27
N VAL A 73 -16.19 -2.87 3.31
CA VAL A 73 -17.13 -3.99 3.57
C VAL A 73 -16.79 -5.31 2.87
N ASP A 74 -15.97 -5.27 1.81
CA ASP A 74 -15.56 -6.45 1.03
C ASP A 74 -14.07 -6.75 1.27
N LEU A 75 -13.66 -8.00 1.26
CA LEU A 75 -12.26 -8.41 1.33
C LEU A 75 -11.77 -8.81 -0.06
N ASP A 76 -10.77 -8.10 -0.58
CA ASP A 76 -10.17 -8.37 -1.88
C ASP A 76 -8.79 -9.01 -1.71
N PHE A 77 -8.54 -10.11 -2.42
CA PHE A 77 -7.24 -10.78 -2.43
C PHE A 77 -6.75 -11.03 -3.85
N GLU A 78 -5.42 -10.99 -4.01
CA GLU A 78 -4.73 -11.48 -5.18
C GLU A 78 -4.06 -12.83 -4.86
N VAL A 79 -4.25 -13.78 -5.76
CA VAL A 79 -3.79 -15.16 -5.63
C VAL A 79 -3.01 -15.59 -6.87
N SER A 80 -2.05 -16.50 -6.69
CA SER A 80 -1.25 -17.05 -7.79
C SER A 80 -1.99 -18.10 -8.62
N ASP A 81 -2.95 -18.78 -8.00
CA ASP A 81 -3.67 -19.90 -8.60
C ASP A 81 -4.88 -19.44 -9.43
N ASP A 82 -5.25 -20.25 -10.42
CA ASP A 82 -6.50 -20.04 -11.15
C ASP A 82 -7.71 -20.27 -10.23
N VAL A 83 -8.61 -19.29 -10.18
CA VAL A 83 -9.82 -19.34 -9.33
C VAL A 83 -10.95 -20.03 -10.11
N ASP A 84 -10.91 -21.36 -10.13
CA ASP A 84 -11.96 -22.18 -10.73
C ASP A 84 -13.01 -22.67 -9.72
N ASN A 85 -14.01 -23.42 -10.19
CA ASN A 85 -15.07 -23.94 -9.34
C ASN A 85 -14.57 -24.97 -8.31
N ASP A 86 -13.54 -25.76 -8.63
CA ASP A 86 -12.99 -26.76 -7.71
C ASP A 86 -12.25 -26.06 -6.56
N PHE A 87 -11.44 -25.06 -6.88
CA PHE A 87 -10.80 -24.17 -5.92
C PHE A 87 -11.83 -23.50 -5.00
N LEU A 88 -12.90 -22.94 -5.55
CA LEU A 88 -13.94 -22.26 -4.77
C LEU A 88 -14.76 -23.23 -3.90
N ASN A 89 -14.98 -24.47 -4.34
CA ASN A 89 -15.62 -25.50 -3.52
C ASN A 89 -14.72 -25.90 -2.34
N LYS A 90 -13.42 -26.14 -2.58
CA LYS A 90 -12.45 -26.41 -1.52
C LYS A 90 -12.36 -25.29 -0.51
N LEU A 91 -12.32 -24.03 -0.97
CA LEU A 91 -12.33 -22.85 -0.12
C LEU A 91 -13.59 -22.78 0.75
N LYS A 92 -14.77 -23.03 0.14
CA LYS A 92 -16.04 -23.08 0.87
C LYS A 92 -16.01 -24.15 1.97
N GLU A 93 -15.61 -25.37 1.65
CA GLU A 93 -15.54 -26.47 2.61
C GLU A 93 -14.53 -26.19 3.73
N ALA A 94 -13.36 -25.63 3.39
CA ALA A 94 -12.36 -25.23 4.36
C ALA A 94 -12.88 -24.15 5.31
N ALA A 95 -13.61 -23.16 4.79
CA ALA A 95 -14.25 -22.11 5.57
C ALA A 95 -15.31 -22.69 6.53
N GLU A 96 -16.24 -23.50 6.04
CA GLU A 96 -17.28 -24.13 6.86
C GLU A 96 -16.66 -24.99 7.98
N LYS A 97 -15.64 -25.78 7.65
CA LYS A 97 -14.90 -26.60 8.61
C LYS A 97 -14.16 -25.76 9.65
N HIS A 98 -13.47 -24.70 9.23
CA HIS A 98 -12.75 -23.81 10.14
C HIS A 98 -13.73 -23.18 11.13
N PHE A 99 -14.82 -22.59 10.64
CA PHE A 99 -15.78 -21.91 11.50
C PHE A 99 -16.47 -22.87 12.47
N SER A 100 -16.84 -24.08 12.02
CA SER A 100 -17.38 -25.11 12.92
C SER A 100 -16.38 -25.54 13.99
N LYS A 101 -15.12 -25.79 13.63
CA LYS A 101 -14.11 -26.31 14.57
C LYS A 101 -13.57 -25.24 15.53
N VAL A 102 -13.28 -24.04 15.02
CA VAL A 102 -12.61 -22.97 15.76
C VAL A 102 -13.61 -22.13 16.53
N TYR A 103 -14.77 -21.84 15.94
CA TYR A 103 -15.78 -20.97 16.55
C TYR A 103 -17.02 -21.73 17.02
N GLY A 104 -17.09 -23.05 16.86
CA GLY A 104 -18.24 -23.84 17.32
C GLY A 104 -19.57 -23.36 16.75
N VAL A 105 -19.56 -22.78 15.54
CA VAL A 105 -20.78 -22.30 14.87
C VAL A 105 -21.33 -23.38 13.94
N ASP A 106 -22.65 -23.47 13.89
CA ASP A 106 -23.37 -24.41 13.02
C ASP A 106 -23.84 -23.73 11.72
N SER A 107 -24.52 -24.52 10.88
CA SER A 107 -25.10 -24.07 9.61
C SER A 107 -26.35 -23.20 9.77
N GLU A 108 -26.92 -23.13 10.97
CA GLU A 108 -28.00 -22.18 11.29
C GLU A 108 -27.44 -20.78 11.52
N PHE A 109 -26.24 -20.67 12.09
CA PHE A 109 -25.55 -19.40 12.33
C PHE A 109 -24.76 -18.91 11.12
N LEU A 110 -24.02 -19.79 10.43
CA LEU A 110 -23.16 -19.44 9.28
C LEU A 110 -23.46 -20.29 8.06
N LYS A 111 -23.64 -19.66 6.90
CA LYS A 111 -23.66 -20.32 5.60
C LYS A 111 -22.58 -19.73 4.69
N VAL A 112 -21.87 -20.56 3.95
CA VAL A 112 -20.89 -20.11 2.96
C VAL A 112 -21.40 -20.44 1.56
N THR A 113 -21.37 -19.48 0.64
CA THR A 113 -21.81 -19.69 -0.76
C THR A 113 -20.81 -19.13 -1.74
N ILE A 114 -20.61 -19.82 -2.87
CA ILE A 114 -19.76 -19.34 -3.96
C ILE A 114 -20.43 -18.15 -4.67
N THR A 115 -19.65 -17.14 -5.05
CA THR A 115 -20.12 -15.94 -5.75
C THR A 115 -19.46 -15.77 -7.13
N ASN A 116 -20.28 -15.65 -8.18
CA ASN A 116 -19.91 -15.18 -9.53
C ASN A 116 -18.57 -15.72 -10.08
N ASN A 117 -18.19 -16.96 -9.75
CA ASN A 117 -16.91 -17.59 -10.07
C ASN A 117 -15.66 -16.76 -9.71
N ARG A 118 -15.74 -15.88 -8.71
CA ARG A 118 -14.62 -15.03 -8.29
C ARG A 118 -14.39 -15.01 -6.78
N GLY A 119 -15.10 -15.83 -6.01
CA GLY A 119 -14.93 -15.85 -4.55
C GLY A 119 -16.07 -16.52 -3.81
N ILE A 120 -16.13 -16.27 -2.50
CA ILE A 120 -17.13 -16.82 -1.60
C ILE A 120 -17.75 -15.73 -0.72
N MET A 121 -18.96 -16.00 -0.22
CA MET A 121 -19.71 -15.12 0.66
C MET A 121 -20.06 -15.86 1.95
N PHE A 122 -19.68 -15.28 3.08
CA PHE A 122 -20.03 -15.71 4.42
C PHE A 122 -21.32 -15.02 4.83
N LYS A 123 -22.35 -15.79 5.17
CA LYS A 123 -23.66 -15.30 5.58
C LYS A 123 -23.86 -15.62 7.05
N PHE A 124 -23.77 -14.60 7.90
CA PHE A 124 -23.95 -14.70 9.35
C PHE A 124 -25.38 -14.35 9.72
N ARG A 125 -26.05 -15.20 10.51
CA ARG A 125 -27.43 -14.99 10.95
C ARG A 125 -27.51 -14.04 12.14
N VAL A 126 -27.10 -12.79 11.92
CA VAL A 126 -26.99 -11.72 12.94
C VAL A 126 -27.71 -10.44 12.53
N GLY A 127 -28.54 -10.50 11.48
CA GLY A 127 -29.28 -9.33 10.99
C GLY A 127 -30.33 -8.83 11.97
N ASN A 128 -30.83 -9.68 12.87
CA ASN A 128 -31.75 -9.30 13.95
C ASN A 128 -31.13 -8.35 14.99
N LEU A 129 -29.79 -8.21 15.03
CA LEU A 129 -29.11 -7.23 15.87
C LEU A 129 -29.30 -5.80 15.35
N ILE A 130 -29.71 -5.63 14.09
CA ILE A 130 -29.87 -4.34 13.43
C ILE A 130 -31.37 -4.03 13.31
N GLU A 131 -31.84 -3.08 14.09
CA GLU A 131 -33.21 -2.56 13.97
C GLU A 131 -33.47 -2.02 12.56
N GLY A 132 -34.60 -2.42 11.96
CA GLY A 132 -34.99 -2.00 10.61
C GLY A 132 -34.26 -2.71 9.45
N HIS A 133 -33.36 -3.67 9.72
CA HIS A 133 -32.74 -4.47 8.68
C HIS A 133 -33.64 -5.65 8.27
N ALA A 134 -34.01 -5.72 6.99
CA ALA A 134 -35.02 -6.66 6.50
C ALA A 134 -34.55 -8.13 6.45
N SER A 135 -33.24 -8.37 6.37
CA SER A 135 -32.66 -9.71 6.26
C SER A 135 -32.15 -10.19 7.62
N GLU A 136 -32.35 -11.46 7.94
CA GLU A 136 -31.70 -12.08 9.11
C GLU A 136 -30.19 -12.33 8.88
N TRP A 137 -29.71 -12.21 7.63
CA TRP A 137 -28.34 -12.49 7.22
C TRP A 137 -27.54 -11.22 6.96
N VAL A 138 -26.34 -11.16 7.54
CA VAL A 138 -25.29 -10.19 7.23
C VAL A 138 -24.20 -10.88 6.42
N HIS A 139 -23.78 -10.26 5.33
CA HIS A 139 -22.87 -10.88 4.37
C HIS A 139 -21.48 -10.23 4.41
N VAL A 140 -20.43 -11.05 4.53
CA VAL A 140 -19.04 -10.68 4.27
C VAL A 140 -18.57 -11.42 3.03
N LYS A 141 -17.98 -10.69 2.08
CA LYS A 141 -17.56 -11.23 0.80
C LYS A 141 -16.04 -11.29 0.73
N ILE A 142 -15.53 -12.39 0.17
CA ILE A 142 -14.17 -12.51 -0.35
C ILE A 142 -14.25 -12.46 -1.88
N ASP A 143 -13.51 -11.55 -2.50
CA ASP A 143 -13.22 -11.52 -3.93
C ASP A 143 -11.75 -11.91 -4.17
N LEU A 144 -11.54 -12.84 -5.09
CA LEU A 144 -10.24 -13.38 -5.46
C LEU A 144 -9.93 -13.00 -6.90
N ASN A 145 -8.74 -12.45 -7.10
CA ASN A 145 -8.24 -12.10 -8.43
C ASN A 145 -6.94 -12.87 -8.69
N ALA A 146 -6.92 -13.67 -9.75
CA ALA A 146 -5.70 -14.31 -10.20
C ALA A 146 -4.75 -13.23 -10.75
N PHE A 147 -3.64 -13.01 -10.03
CA PHE A 147 -2.61 -12.05 -10.42
C PHE A 147 -1.30 -12.41 -9.77
N ILE A 148 -0.25 -12.52 -10.58
CA ILE A 148 1.12 -12.69 -10.12
C ILE A 148 1.79 -11.32 -10.15
N PRO A 149 2.20 -10.77 -8.99
CA PRO A 149 2.89 -9.48 -8.94
C PRO A 149 4.16 -9.51 -9.79
N ALA A 150 4.46 -8.41 -10.48
CA ALA A 150 5.72 -8.29 -11.22
C ALA A 150 6.93 -8.32 -10.26
N SER A 151 8.07 -8.78 -10.80
CA SER A 151 9.36 -8.76 -10.09
C SER A 151 9.74 -7.31 -9.75
N GLY A 152 9.43 -6.87 -8.54
CA GLY A 152 9.59 -5.48 -8.11
C GLY A 152 8.46 -4.97 -7.22
N VAL A 153 7.27 -5.60 -7.26
CA VAL A 153 6.15 -5.25 -6.37
C VAL A 153 6.45 -5.75 -4.96
N VAL A 154 6.32 -4.89 -3.96
CA VAL A 154 6.66 -5.19 -2.57
C VAL A 154 5.44 -5.62 -1.80
N THR A 155 5.61 -6.69 -1.01
CA THR A 155 4.63 -7.11 -0.02
C THR A 155 5.14 -6.86 1.39
N GLU A 156 4.21 -6.57 2.28
CA GLU A 156 4.42 -6.32 3.70
C GLU A 156 3.64 -7.34 4.52
N ARG A 157 4.19 -7.71 5.68
CA ARG A 157 3.54 -8.54 6.68
C ARG A 157 3.16 -7.66 7.87
N ILE A 158 1.87 -7.45 8.08
CA ILE A 158 1.36 -6.54 9.11
C ILE A 158 0.63 -7.37 10.17
N PRO A 159 1.20 -7.49 11.39
CA PRO A 159 0.52 -8.13 12.51
C PRO A 159 -0.75 -7.39 12.86
N GLN A 160 -1.84 -8.14 13.04
CA GLN A 160 -3.14 -7.64 13.44
C GLN A 160 -3.55 -8.31 14.74
N ASN A 161 -3.96 -7.49 15.71
CA ASN A 161 -4.52 -7.95 16.97
C ASN A 161 -5.87 -7.26 17.17
N HIS A 162 -6.95 -8.04 17.18
CA HIS A 162 -8.31 -7.51 17.34
C HIS A 162 -9.11 -8.41 18.29
N GLY A 163 -9.41 -7.88 19.49
CA GLY A 163 -10.05 -8.67 20.54
C GLY A 163 -9.16 -9.82 21.03
N GLN A 164 -9.52 -11.05 20.69
CA GLN A 164 -8.75 -12.28 20.98
C GLN A 164 -8.19 -12.93 19.70
N LEU A 165 -8.34 -12.27 18.55
CA LEU A 165 -7.81 -12.71 17.28
C LEU A 165 -6.42 -12.11 17.07
N SER A 166 -5.48 -12.92 16.61
CA SER A 166 -4.12 -12.50 16.28
C SER A 166 -3.64 -13.22 15.03
N PHE A 167 -3.29 -12.48 14.00
CA PHE A 167 -2.82 -13.03 12.72
C PHE A 167 -1.93 -12.00 12.00
N VAL A 168 -1.29 -12.41 10.91
CA VAL A 168 -0.42 -11.53 10.12
C VAL A 168 -0.98 -11.41 8.72
N ILE A 169 -1.42 -10.21 8.35
CA ILE A 169 -1.90 -9.92 7.00
C ILE A 169 -0.70 -9.77 6.07
N LEU A 170 -0.73 -10.48 4.94
CA LEU A 170 0.15 -10.22 3.81
C LEU A 170 -0.55 -9.23 2.86
N THR A 171 0.01 -8.05 2.66
CA THR A 171 -0.54 -6.98 1.79
C THR A 171 0.55 -6.40 0.91
N TYR A 172 0.20 -5.60 -0.08
CA TYR A 172 1.16 -4.73 -0.76
C TYR A 172 1.55 -3.52 0.10
N ASN A 173 2.71 -2.93 -0.19
CA ASN A 173 3.07 -1.62 0.36
C ASN A 173 2.12 -0.51 -0.15
N LEU A 174 2.16 0.66 0.48
CA LEU A 174 1.27 1.79 0.13
C LEU A 174 1.41 2.25 -1.33
N SER A 175 2.61 2.17 -1.91
CA SER A 175 2.87 2.58 -3.30
C SER A 175 2.12 1.69 -4.29
N SER A 176 2.20 0.37 -4.13
CA SER A 176 1.49 -0.57 -5.00
C SER A 176 -0.02 -0.60 -4.67
N LEU A 177 -0.43 -0.35 -3.42
CA LEU A 177 -1.85 -0.17 -3.09
C LEU A 177 -2.45 1.09 -3.75
N MET A 178 -1.73 2.23 -3.75
CA MET A 178 -2.13 3.42 -4.50
C MET A 178 -2.21 3.14 -6.01
N ALA A 179 -1.23 2.42 -6.56
CA ALA A 179 -1.25 1.98 -7.95
C ALA A 179 -2.49 1.11 -8.26
N SER A 180 -2.85 0.16 -7.38
CA SER A 180 -4.07 -0.64 -7.52
C SER A 180 -5.34 0.23 -7.57
N LYS A 181 -5.36 1.31 -6.79
CA LYS A 181 -6.46 2.27 -6.77
C LYS A 181 -6.55 3.07 -8.06
N ILE A 182 -5.42 3.55 -8.57
CA ILE A 182 -5.33 4.24 -9.86
C ILE A 182 -5.73 3.31 -11.00
N ALA A 183 -5.28 2.04 -10.99
CA ALA A 183 -5.70 1.03 -11.95
C ALA A 183 -7.23 0.84 -11.93
N ALA A 184 -7.84 0.77 -10.74
CA ALA A 184 -9.29 0.71 -10.63
C ALA A 184 -10.00 1.97 -11.18
N ILE A 185 -9.40 3.15 -11.05
CA ILE A 185 -9.93 4.39 -11.60
C ILE A 185 -9.89 4.38 -13.14
N PHE A 186 -8.85 3.86 -13.77
CA PHE A 186 -8.72 3.83 -15.23
C PHE A 186 -9.41 2.63 -15.90
N LEU A 187 -9.34 1.45 -15.30
CA LEU A 187 -9.71 0.19 -15.96
C LEU A 187 -11.15 -0.26 -15.67
N ARG A 188 -11.86 0.38 -14.74
CA ARG A 188 -13.25 0.00 -14.47
C ARG A 188 -14.14 0.40 -15.64
N GLY A 189 -14.96 -0.56 -16.07
CA GLY A 189 -16.03 -0.30 -17.03
C GLY A 189 -17.21 0.45 -16.42
N THR A 190 -18.20 0.76 -17.26
CA THR A 190 -19.43 1.46 -16.87
C THR A 190 -20.25 0.62 -15.88
N ARG A 191 -20.77 1.27 -14.84
CA ARG A 191 -21.61 0.67 -13.80
C ARG A 191 -22.94 1.39 -13.71
N GLY A 192 -24.04 0.63 -13.80
CA GLY A 192 -25.38 1.15 -13.50
C GLY A 192 -25.59 1.34 -12.00
N VAL A 193 -26.04 2.53 -11.58
CA VAL A 193 -26.59 2.83 -10.26
C VAL A 193 -27.96 3.47 -10.49
N GLY A 194 -29.04 2.71 -10.21
CA GLY A 194 -30.39 3.13 -10.61
C GLY A 194 -30.52 3.24 -12.13
N LYS A 195 -30.90 4.42 -12.63
CA LYS A 195 -30.97 4.73 -14.07
C LYS A 195 -29.68 5.35 -14.64
N ALA A 196 -28.72 5.69 -13.79
CA ALA A 196 -27.48 6.35 -14.18
C ALA A 196 -26.35 5.33 -14.39
N THR A 197 -25.41 5.64 -15.28
CA THR A 197 -24.18 4.87 -15.51
C THR A 197 -22.98 5.71 -15.13
N TYR A 198 -22.11 5.19 -14.26
CA TYR A 198 -20.88 5.85 -13.84
C TYR A 198 -19.66 5.03 -14.24
N GLU A 199 -18.54 5.71 -14.50
CA GLU A 199 -17.25 5.08 -14.84
C GLU A 199 -16.33 4.98 -13.59
N GLU A 200 -16.80 5.48 -12.46
CA GLU A 200 -16.06 5.58 -11.20
C GLU A 200 -16.91 5.14 -10.00
N LYS A 201 -16.25 4.71 -8.92
CA LYS A 201 -16.87 4.62 -7.59
C LYS A 201 -16.30 5.74 -6.73
N GLY A 202 -17.17 6.44 -5.99
CA GLY A 202 -16.75 7.59 -5.20
C GLY A 202 -15.70 7.29 -4.13
N ARG A 203 -15.76 6.10 -3.54
CA ARG A 203 -14.74 5.61 -2.61
C ARG A 203 -13.35 5.47 -3.24
N ASP A 204 -13.26 5.25 -4.54
CA ASP A 204 -11.95 5.17 -5.18
C ASP A 204 -11.28 6.55 -5.26
N ILE A 205 -12.07 7.61 -5.47
CA ILE A 205 -11.60 8.99 -5.46
C ILE A 205 -11.21 9.40 -4.03
N TYR A 206 -12.02 9.04 -3.05
CA TYR A 206 -11.70 9.27 -1.64
C TYR A 206 -10.36 8.64 -1.24
N ASP A 207 -10.15 7.36 -1.56
CA ASP A 207 -8.91 6.65 -1.26
C ASP A 207 -7.71 7.27 -1.99
N LEU A 208 -7.87 7.67 -3.26
CA LEU A 208 -6.81 8.35 -4.01
C LEU A 208 -6.35 9.61 -3.28
N LEU A 209 -7.27 10.47 -2.83
CA LEU A 209 -6.93 11.68 -2.08
C LEU A 209 -6.27 11.35 -0.75
N TRP A 210 -6.69 10.28 -0.08
CA TRP A 210 -6.06 9.80 1.15
C TRP A 210 -4.58 9.42 0.92
N TYR A 211 -4.26 8.71 -0.17
CA TYR A 211 -2.87 8.42 -0.55
C TYR A 211 -2.12 9.70 -0.90
N MET A 212 -2.76 10.58 -1.67
CA MET A 212 -2.13 11.81 -2.13
C MET A 212 -1.76 12.75 -0.99
N ASN A 213 -2.61 12.83 0.04
CA ASN A 213 -2.35 13.62 1.25
C ASN A 213 -1.13 13.11 2.04
N LYS A 214 -0.84 11.81 1.95
CA LYS A 214 0.37 11.19 2.51
C LYS A 214 1.59 11.25 1.59
N LYS A 215 1.46 11.92 0.42
CA LYS A 215 2.50 12.05 -0.61
C LYS A 215 3.04 10.71 -1.11
N ILE A 216 2.20 9.68 -1.12
CA ILE A 216 2.58 8.35 -1.63
C ILE A 216 2.77 8.43 -3.14
N VAL A 217 3.89 7.93 -3.64
CA VAL A 217 4.15 7.83 -5.08
C VAL A 217 3.60 6.50 -5.58
N PRO A 218 2.76 6.46 -6.63
CA PRO A 218 2.20 5.20 -7.10
C PRO A 218 3.25 4.36 -7.83
N ASP A 219 3.21 3.05 -7.61
CA ASP A 219 4.10 2.09 -8.26
C ASP A 219 3.78 1.94 -9.75
N LEU A 220 4.67 2.45 -10.61
CA LEU A 220 4.52 2.35 -12.06
C LEU A 220 4.68 0.91 -12.59
N ASP A 221 5.47 0.05 -11.93
CA ASP A 221 5.63 -1.34 -12.36
C ASP A 221 4.34 -2.12 -12.12
N TYR A 222 3.70 -1.88 -10.98
CA TYR A 222 2.37 -2.43 -10.69
C TYR A 222 1.35 -1.98 -11.75
N LEU A 223 1.30 -0.68 -12.08
CA LEU A 223 0.38 -0.15 -13.09
C LEU A 223 0.63 -0.74 -14.49
N LYS A 224 1.89 -0.86 -14.89
CA LYS A 224 2.29 -1.50 -16.16
C LYS A 224 1.89 -2.98 -16.19
N ALA A 225 2.09 -3.71 -15.09
CA ALA A 225 1.67 -5.11 -14.97
C ALA A 225 0.13 -5.27 -15.07
N LYS A 226 -0.63 -4.30 -14.57
CA LYS A 226 -2.10 -4.21 -14.75
C LYS A 226 -2.53 -3.66 -16.11
N LYS A 227 -1.59 -3.34 -17.00
CA LYS A 227 -1.83 -2.81 -18.36
C LYS A 227 -2.58 -1.46 -18.37
N VAL A 228 -2.26 -0.58 -17.44
CA VAL A 228 -2.76 0.81 -17.45
C VAL A 228 -1.96 1.61 -18.48
N GLU A 229 -2.59 2.00 -19.59
CA GLU A 229 -1.91 2.65 -20.73
C GLU A 229 -1.38 4.05 -20.39
N GLU A 230 -2.02 4.73 -19.44
CA GLU A 230 -1.64 6.07 -18.96
C GLU A 230 -0.39 6.06 -18.07
N ALA A 231 0.02 4.89 -17.55
CA ALA A 231 1.15 4.75 -16.63
C ALA A 231 2.51 4.63 -17.36
N LYS A 232 2.71 5.46 -18.39
CA LYS A 232 3.99 5.56 -19.12
C LYS A 232 5.07 6.21 -18.27
N ASP A 233 4.69 7.30 -17.62
CA ASP A 233 5.50 8.16 -16.77
C ASP A 233 4.58 8.92 -15.81
N TYR A 234 5.15 9.57 -14.80
CA TYR A 234 4.36 10.24 -13.76
C TYR A 234 3.60 11.43 -14.32
N ARG A 235 4.19 12.25 -15.21
CA ARG A 235 3.50 13.42 -15.77
C ARG A 235 2.26 13.02 -16.55
N THR A 236 2.37 12.03 -17.42
CA THR A 236 1.27 11.50 -18.22
C THR A 236 0.19 10.95 -17.29
N LEU A 237 0.58 10.15 -16.30
CA LEU A 237 -0.35 9.56 -15.33
C LEU A 237 -1.16 10.64 -14.59
N PHE A 238 -0.49 11.61 -13.97
CA PHE A 238 -1.15 12.68 -13.21
C PHE A 238 -1.95 13.64 -14.11
N THR A 239 -1.49 13.87 -15.34
CA THR A 239 -2.26 14.65 -16.33
C THR A 239 -3.57 13.95 -16.69
N LYS A 240 -3.52 12.64 -16.95
CA LYS A 240 -4.71 11.85 -17.29
C LYS A 240 -5.67 11.69 -16.11
N LEU A 241 -5.13 11.53 -14.89
CA LEU A 241 -5.94 11.57 -13.66
C LEU A 241 -6.68 12.91 -13.55
N ALA A 242 -5.98 14.03 -13.77
CA ALA A 242 -6.59 15.36 -13.72
C ALA A 242 -7.73 15.54 -14.74
N VAL A 243 -7.57 15.03 -15.96
CA VAL A 243 -8.66 15.02 -16.95
C VAL A 243 -9.85 14.23 -16.43
N LYS A 244 -9.62 13.04 -15.85
CA LYS A 244 -10.70 12.18 -15.32
C LYS A 244 -11.44 12.84 -14.15
N MET A 245 -10.72 13.55 -13.25
CA MET A 245 -11.33 14.22 -12.09
C MET A 245 -12.31 15.34 -12.48
N ASN A 246 -12.19 15.93 -13.67
CA ASN A 246 -13.16 16.94 -14.14
C ASN A 246 -14.56 16.35 -14.41
N ASN A 247 -14.63 15.06 -14.71
CA ASN A 247 -15.88 14.39 -15.11
C ASN A 247 -16.56 13.61 -13.97
N VAL A 248 -15.95 13.58 -12.78
CA VAL A 248 -16.48 12.84 -11.63
C VAL A 248 -17.76 13.50 -11.11
N SER A 249 -18.81 12.70 -10.96
CA SER A 249 -20.12 13.16 -10.48
C SER A 249 -20.15 13.29 -8.96
N GLU A 250 -20.42 14.50 -8.45
CA GLU A 250 -20.57 14.74 -7.01
C GLU A 250 -21.75 13.96 -6.39
N GLU A 251 -22.81 13.71 -7.16
CA GLU A 251 -23.92 12.87 -6.73
C GLU A 251 -23.47 11.41 -6.53
N ASN A 252 -22.67 10.88 -7.46
CA ASN A 252 -22.09 9.54 -7.34
C ASN A 252 -21.15 9.46 -6.12
N LEU A 253 -20.29 10.46 -5.92
CA LEU A 253 -19.43 10.55 -4.73
C LEU A 253 -20.25 10.52 -3.44
N LYS A 254 -21.30 11.35 -3.36
CA LYS A 254 -22.17 11.42 -2.19
C LYS A 254 -22.84 10.08 -1.91
N ASN A 255 -23.42 9.47 -2.93
CA ASN A 255 -24.18 8.23 -2.76
C ASN A 255 -23.27 7.04 -2.37
N ASP A 256 -22.06 6.95 -2.93
CA ASP A 256 -21.13 5.86 -2.59
C ASP A 256 -20.41 6.09 -1.24
N LEU A 257 -20.15 7.34 -0.83
CA LEU A 257 -19.43 7.64 0.41
C LEU A 257 -20.33 7.71 1.65
N THR A 258 -21.56 8.23 1.54
CA THR A 258 -22.44 8.44 2.70
C THR A 258 -22.60 7.19 3.58
N PRO A 259 -22.81 5.98 3.03
CA PRO A 259 -22.94 4.76 3.84
C PRO A 259 -21.64 4.26 4.47
N LEU A 260 -20.49 4.90 4.19
CA LEU A 260 -19.17 4.48 4.65
C LEU A 260 -18.63 5.35 5.78
N PHE A 261 -19.37 6.36 6.23
CA PHE A 261 -18.98 7.25 7.33
C PHE A 261 -20.08 7.37 8.38
N LEU A 262 -19.68 7.38 9.64
CA LEU A 262 -20.60 7.58 10.76
C LEU A 262 -21.10 9.03 10.83
N ASP A 263 -20.25 10.00 10.50
CA ASP A 263 -20.60 11.42 10.49
C ASP A 263 -20.88 11.93 9.07
N SER A 264 -22.15 12.15 8.74
CA SER A 264 -22.56 12.69 7.45
C SER A 264 -22.02 14.10 7.18
N ARG A 265 -21.67 14.88 8.22
CA ARG A 265 -21.05 16.20 8.07
C ARG A 265 -19.64 16.09 7.52
N TYR A 266 -18.92 15.01 7.83
CA TYR A 266 -17.60 14.75 7.25
C TYR A 266 -17.72 14.65 5.72
N VAL A 267 -18.61 13.78 5.24
CA VAL A 267 -18.83 13.59 3.80
C VAL A 267 -19.31 14.88 3.14
N ALA A 268 -20.26 15.59 3.75
CA ALA A 268 -20.77 16.85 3.23
C ALA A 268 -19.67 17.94 3.12
N ASN A 269 -18.73 17.99 4.07
CA ASN A 269 -17.62 18.94 4.01
C ASN A 269 -16.55 18.50 3.02
N TRP A 270 -16.22 17.21 2.98
CA TRP A 270 -15.29 16.65 2.00
C TRP A 270 -15.75 16.90 0.56
N LEU A 271 -17.04 16.69 0.27
CA LEU A 271 -17.63 16.93 -1.05
C LEU A 271 -17.54 18.39 -1.52
N LYS A 272 -17.47 19.37 -0.60
CA LYS A 272 -17.35 20.79 -0.97
C LYS A 272 -15.98 21.14 -1.53
N SER A 273 -14.93 20.42 -1.13
CA SER A 273 -13.55 20.80 -1.42
C SER A 273 -12.72 19.71 -2.09
N TRP A 274 -13.25 18.50 -2.32
CA TRP A 274 -12.47 17.37 -2.82
C TRP A 274 -11.76 17.67 -4.15
N ARG A 275 -12.41 18.40 -5.07
CA ARG A 275 -11.84 18.68 -6.40
C ARG A 275 -10.67 19.66 -6.29
N ASP A 276 -10.82 20.73 -5.53
CA ASP A 276 -9.73 21.68 -5.26
C ASP A 276 -8.59 21.00 -4.48
N THR A 277 -8.95 20.16 -3.51
CA THR A 277 -7.99 19.34 -2.74
C THR A 277 -7.20 18.42 -3.66
N PHE A 278 -7.85 17.77 -4.63
CA PHE A 278 -7.18 16.93 -5.61
C PHE A 278 -6.13 17.73 -6.40
N PHE A 279 -6.50 18.90 -6.94
CA PHE A 279 -5.58 19.72 -7.73
C PHE A 279 -4.42 20.24 -6.89
N GLN A 280 -4.69 20.72 -5.67
CA GLN A 280 -3.67 21.15 -4.73
C GLN A 280 -2.70 20.00 -4.39
N LEU A 281 -3.23 18.82 -4.07
CA LEU A 281 -2.41 17.66 -3.75
C LEU A 281 -1.60 17.19 -4.94
N ARG A 282 -2.19 17.19 -6.15
CA ARG A 282 -1.47 16.87 -7.40
C ARG A 282 -0.30 17.81 -7.61
N ASP A 283 -0.51 19.11 -7.43
CA ASP A 283 0.54 20.12 -7.63
C ASP A 283 1.66 20.02 -6.58
N ALA A 284 1.41 19.36 -5.45
CA ALA A 284 2.44 19.02 -4.48
C ALA A 284 3.37 17.88 -4.94
N TYR A 285 2.98 17.07 -5.93
CA TYR A 285 3.87 16.10 -6.59
C TYR A 285 4.79 16.84 -7.56
N LYS A 286 5.91 17.34 -7.04
CA LYS A 286 6.95 17.98 -7.86
C LYS A 286 7.64 16.93 -8.73
N ILE A 287 7.28 16.84 -10.01
CA ILE A 287 7.96 15.94 -10.94
C ILE A 287 9.12 16.69 -11.59
N ARG A 288 10.34 16.18 -11.41
CA ARG A 288 11.60 16.72 -11.93
C ARG A 288 12.09 15.83 -13.05
N THR A 289 12.35 16.41 -14.23
CA THR A 289 13.03 15.68 -15.29
C THR A 289 14.53 15.88 -15.14
N VAL A 290 15.21 14.87 -14.60
CA VAL A 290 16.66 14.83 -14.46
C VAL A 290 17.29 14.99 -15.84
N SER A 291 18.21 15.95 -15.98
CA SER A 291 18.85 16.29 -17.26
C SER A 291 20.34 16.00 -17.28
N LYS A 292 21.04 16.23 -16.16
CA LYS A 292 22.50 16.10 -16.09
C LYS A 292 22.96 15.76 -14.67
N TYR A 293 23.89 14.83 -14.56
CA TYR A 293 24.65 14.57 -13.33
C TYR A 293 25.68 15.67 -13.07
N GLU A 294 25.72 16.21 -11.85
CA GLU A 294 26.62 17.30 -11.48
C GLU A 294 27.77 16.86 -10.57
N GLY A 295 27.57 15.82 -9.76
CA GLY A 295 28.59 15.30 -8.86
C GLY A 295 28.01 14.54 -7.69
N VAL A 296 28.90 14.03 -6.82
CA VAL A 296 28.53 13.34 -5.59
C VAL A 296 29.32 13.89 -4.41
N GLU A 297 28.65 14.12 -3.30
CA GLU A 297 29.27 14.39 -2.01
C GLU A 297 29.11 13.17 -1.11
N VAL A 298 30.19 12.71 -0.50
CA VAL A 298 30.16 11.70 0.55
C VAL A 298 30.34 12.41 1.88
N PHE A 299 29.26 12.42 2.67
CA PHE A 299 29.24 13.02 3.99
C PHE A 299 29.28 11.95 5.08
N GLU A 300 30.28 12.02 5.96
CA GLU A 300 30.44 11.13 7.12
C GLU A 300 29.91 11.82 8.39
N ASP A 301 28.88 11.22 8.99
CA ASP A 301 28.31 11.65 10.27
C ASP A 301 28.83 10.78 11.42
N PHE A 302 29.82 11.29 12.16
CA PHE A 302 30.42 10.63 13.32
C PHE A 302 29.50 10.52 14.54
N ARG A 303 28.30 11.10 14.50
CA ARG A 303 27.32 10.97 15.60
C ARG A 303 26.39 9.79 15.39
N THR A 304 26.18 9.41 14.14
CA THR A 304 25.24 8.36 13.73
C THR A 304 25.94 7.17 13.09
N ASP A 305 27.24 7.27 12.83
CA ASP A 305 28.05 6.29 12.12
C ASP A 305 27.45 5.97 10.73
N VAL A 306 27.01 7.03 10.02
CA VAL A 306 26.39 6.95 8.70
C VAL A 306 27.21 7.72 7.67
N PHE A 307 27.40 7.08 6.51
CA PHE A 307 27.88 7.70 5.28
C PHE A 307 26.70 7.99 4.36
N SER A 308 26.52 9.26 4.02
CA SER A 308 25.51 9.74 3.09
C SER A 308 26.17 10.05 1.76
N PHE A 309 25.84 9.28 0.72
CA PHE A 309 26.26 9.51 -0.66
C PHE A 309 25.20 10.35 -1.36
N ILE A 310 25.47 11.65 -1.50
CA ILE A 310 24.54 12.66 -2.00
C ILE A 310 24.87 12.97 -3.45
N PHE A 311 24.13 12.34 -4.37
CA PHE A 311 24.24 12.58 -5.81
C PHE A 311 23.41 13.80 -6.21
N GLU A 312 24.03 14.79 -6.84
CA GLU A 312 23.36 15.99 -7.33
C GLU A 312 23.13 15.93 -8.84
N TYR A 313 21.93 16.34 -9.24
CA TYR A 313 21.51 16.40 -10.62
C TYR A 313 20.86 17.75 -10.94
N SER A 314 21.15 18.27 -12.12
CA SER A 314 20.37 19.34 -12.74
C SER A 314 19.10 18.79 -13.35
N THR A 315 18.03 19.59 -13.37
CA THR A 315 16.75 19.22 -13.98
C THR A 315 16.39 20.15 -15.13
N LYS A 316 15.48 19.71 -16.03
CA LYS A 316 15.00 20.54 -17.15
C LYS A 316 14.24 21.78 -16.70
N GLU A 317 13.68 21.75 -15.49
CA GLU A 317 12.96 22.86 -14.86
C GLU A 317 13.91 23.95 -14.30
N GLY A 318 15.23 23.73 -14.32
CA GLY A 318 16.22 24.67 -13.78
C GLY A 318 16.47 24.54 -12.28
N ASP A 319 15.84 23.56 -11.62
CA ASP A 319 16.06 23.22 -10.22
C ASP A 319 17.13 22.11 -10.09
N ARG A 320 17.49 21.77 -8.84
CA ARG A 320 18.33 20.61 -8.52
C ARG A 320 17.50 19.47 -7.96
N ALA A 321 17.88 18.25 -8.30
CA ALA A 321 17.40 17.02 -7.68
C ALA A 321 18.55 16.31 -6.96
N ARG A 322 18.24 15.66 -5.84
CA ARG A 322 19.22 14.87 -5.07
C ARG A 322 18.77 13.44 -4.91
N ILE A 323 19.71 12.51 -5.02
CA ILE A 323 19.50 11.11 -4.68
C ILE A 323 20.53 10.74 -3.61
N ILE A 324 20.06 10.28 -2.46
CA ILE A 324 20.88 10.05 -1.27
C ILE A 324 20.88 8.56 -0.94
N CYS A 325 22.06 7.94 -0.95
CA CYS A 325 22.23 6.57 -0.47
C CYS A 325 22.89 6.59 0.91
N ASN A 326 22.26 5.98 1.91
CA ASN A 326 22.77 5.94 3.26
C ASN A 326 23.36 4.57 3.60
N LEU A 327 24.60 4.55 4.07
CA LEU A 327 25.36 3.34 4.37
C LEU A 327 25.92 3.44 5.80
N SER A 328 25.77 2.42 6.63
CA SER A 328 26.40 2.45 7.97
C SER A 328 27.92 2.31 7.87
N GLU A 329 28.68 2.93 8.78
CA GLU A 329 30.15 2.85 8.87
C GLU A 329 30.67 1.41 8.87
N TYR A 330 29.91 0.46 9.41
CA TYR A 330 30.26 -0.97 9.43
C TYR A 330 30.70 -1.53 8.06
N TRP A 331 30.20 -0.99 6.95
CA TRP A 331 30.61 -1.39 5.60
C TRP A 331 32.08 -1.09 5.28
N PHE A 332 32.73 -0.22 6.04
CA PHE A 332 34.13 0.19 5.88
C PHE A 332 35.08 -0.44 6.91
N LEU A 333 34.54 -1.04 7.98
CA LEU A 333 35.35 -1.55 9.09
C LEU A 333 35.90 -2.96 8.87
N PHE A 334 35.21 -3.79 8.08
CA PHE A 334 35.49 -5.22 7.99
C PHE A 334 35.77 -5.66 6.54
N LYS A 335 37.01 -6.13 6.29
CA LYS A 335 37.50 -6.51 4.96
C LYS A 335 36.70 -7.60 4.23
N ASP A 336 36.04 -8.48 4.97
CA ASP A 336 35.27 -9.62 4.44
C ASP A 336 33.91 -9.23 3.86
N ILE A 337 33.37 -8.08 4.28
CA ILE A 337 32.12 -7.49 3.78
C ILE A 337 32.34 -6.29 2.85
N GLU A 338 33.60 -5.87 2.68
CA GLU A 338 33.94 -4.81 1.73
C GLU A 338 33.46 -5.17 0.32
N VAL A 339 32.82 -4.20 -0.32
CA VAL A 339 32.53 -4.26 -1.75
C VAL A 339 33.77 -3.76 -2.51
N SER A 340 34.20 -4.53 -3.50
CA SER A 340 35.17 -4.08 -4.50
C SER A 340 34.41 -3.85 -5.79
N PHE A 341 34.31 -2.60 -6.22
CA PHE A 341 33.57 -2.21 -7.43
C PHE A 341 34.47 -1.36 -8.34
N PRO A 342 34.40 -1.49 -9.68
CA PRO A 342 35.17 -0.64 -10.58
C PRO A 342 34.89 0.84 -10.34
N ILE A 343 35.95 1.65 -10.23
CA ILE A 343 35.81 3.10 -10.08
C ILE A 343 35.34 3.69 -11.42
N ASN A 344 34.23 4.42 -11.37
CA ASN A 344 33.70 5.15 -12.51
C ASN A 344 34.37 6.52 -12.61
N ASN A 345 34.96 6.85 -13.77
CA ASN A 345 35.69 8.11 -13.97
C ASN A 345 34.80 9.35 -13.77
N THR A 346 33.54 9.31 -14.22
CA THR A 346 32.59 10.42 -14.03
C THR A 346 32.34 10.71 -12.56
N VAL A 347 32.32 9.66 -11.74
CA VAL A 347 32.19 9.78 -10.27
C VAL A 347 33.49 10.27 -9.65
N SER A 348 34.64 9.65 -9.97
CA SER A 348 35.93 10.01 -9.37
C SER A 348 36.36 11.45 -9.66
N ASP A 349 35.99 11.99 -10.83
CA ASP A 349 36.36 13.36 -11.22
C ASP A 349 35.51 14.43 -10.51
N THR A 350 34.37 14.03 -9.92
CA THR A 350 33.38 14.95 -9.34
C THR A 350 33.11 14.73 -7.85
N ILE A 351 33.64 13.64 -7.28
CA ILE A 351 33.43 13.28 -5.88
C ILE A 351 34.06 14.29 -4.92
N LYS A 352 33.34 14.60 -3.85
CA LYS A 352 33.81 15.41 -2.72
C LYS A 352 33.59 14.67 -1.42
N PHE A 353 34.47 14.88 -0.45
CA PHE A 353 34.41 14.28 0.87
C PHE A 353 34.24 15.35 1.93
N SER A 354 33.29 15.14 2.85
CA SER A 354 33.02 16.04 3.96
C SER A 354 32.62 15.25 5.21
N SER A 355 32.79 15.84 6.39
CA SER A 355 32.44 15.20 7.66
C SER A 355 32.18 16.21 8.77
N ASN A 356 31.53 15.79 9.84
CA ASN A 356 31.23 16.64 11.01
C ASN A 356 32.18 16.47 12.20
N GLY A 357 33.32 15.77 12.00
CA GLY A 357 34.27 15.43 13.06
C GLY A 357 35.70 15.27 12.55
N SER A 358 36.66 15.22 13.48
CA SER A 358 38.10 15.15 13.19
C SER A 358 38.66 13.76 13.51
N SER A 359 38.23 12.74 12.78
CA SER A 359 38.76 11.38 12.89
C SER A 359 39.62 10.99 11.67
N ARG A 360 40.32 9.85 11.72
CA ARG A 360 41.14 9.35 10.60
C ARG A 360 40.24 9.13 9.39
N PRO A 361 40.63 9.59 8.18
CA PRO A 361 39.79 9.43 7.01
C PRO A 361 39.57 7.95 6.69
N THR A 362 38.31 7.53 6.71
CA THR A 362 37.85 6.30 6.06
C THR A 362 38.35 6.32 4.61
N SER A 363 38.84 5.20 4.08
CA SER A 363 39.55 5.17 2.79
C SER A 363 38.74 5.84 1.67
N GLU A 364 39.20 7.00 1.18
CA GLU A 364 38.55 7.74 0.07
C GLU A 364 38.37 6.84 -1.16
N LYS A 365 39.34 5.95 -1.44
CA LYS A 365 39.23 4.94 -2.49
C LYS A 365 37.98 4.08 -2.31
N LYS A 366 37.73 3.59 -1.09
CA LYS A 366 36.56 2.74 -0.79
C LYS A 366 35.26 3.51 -0.93
N GLN A 367 35.23 4.73 -0.43
CA GLN A 367 34.08 5.62 -0.61
C GLN A 367 33.80 5.83 -2.11
N THR A 368 34.83 6.03 -2.95
CA THR A 368 34.68 6.14 -4.40
C THR A 368 34.16 4.85 -5.05
N GLU A 369 34.57 3.67 -4.59
CA GLU A 369 34.04 2.38 -5.07
C GLU A 369 32.53 2.25 -4.78
N TYR A 370 32.08 2.58 -3.56
CA TYR A 370 30.65 2.60 -3.22
C TYR A 370 29.88 3.67 -3.99
N ALA A 371 30.43 4.87 -4.14
CA ALA A 371 29.82 5.93 -4.94
C ALA A 371 29.64 5.50 -6.41
N SER A 372 30.62 4.78 -6.97
CA SER A 372 30.54 4.23 -8.33
C SER A 372 29.45 3.16 -8.45
N LEU A 373 29.33 2.26 -7.46
CA LEU A 373 28.25 1.28 -7.42
C LEU A 373 26.87 1.94 -7.37
N PHE A 374 26.68 2.91 -6.46
CA PHE A 374 25.41 3.60 -6.32
C PHE A 374 25.07 4.43 -7.55
N TYR A 375 26.05 5.08 -8.17
CA TYR A 375 25.85 5.81 -9.43
C TYR A 375 25.26 4.91 -10.52
N GLU A 376 25.82 3.71 -10.76
CA GLU A 376 25.29 2.80 -11.77
C GLU A 376 23.86 2.34 -11.48
N LYS A 377 23.55 2.07 -10.21
CA LYS A 377 22.18 1.72 -9.78
C LYS A 377 21.21 2.87 -9.98
N ILE A 378 21.62 4.08 -9.62
CA ILE A 378 20.81 5.29 -9.78
C ILE A 378 20.55 5.56 -11.27
N GLU A 379 21.55 5.46 -12.14
CA GLU A 379 21.37 5.67 -13.59
C GLU A 379 20.42 4.63 -14.19
N ALA A 380 20.52 3.36 -13.78
CA ALA A 380 19.58 2.32 -14.20
C ALA A 380 18.15 2.63 -13.75
N TYR A 381 17.96 3.08 -12.51
CA TYR A 381 16.67 3.50 -11.97
C TYR A 381 16.10 4.73 -12.68
N LEU A 382 16.91 5.77 -12.86
CA LEU A 382 16.51 6.98 -13.59
C LEU A 382 16.04 6.62 -15.00
N LYS A 383 16.78 5.77 -15.72
CA LYS A 383 16.36 5.27 -17.03
C LYS A 383 15.02 4.53 -16.98
N LYS A 384 14.81 3.68 -15.96
CA LYS A 384 13.56 2.93 -15.76
C LYS A 384 12.34 3.84 -15.55
N ILE A 385 12.52 4.97 -14.86
CA ILE A 385 11.45 5.96 -14.61
C ILE A 385 11.41 7.11 -15.63
N ASN A 386 12.04 6.94 -16.81
CA ASN A 386 12.13 7.96 -17.86
C ASN A 386 12.75 9.28 -17.39
N TYR A 387 13.66 9.21 -16.41
CA TYR A 387 14.32 10.34 -15.75
C TYR A 387 13.34 11.29 -15.05
N GLU A 388 12.11 10.86 -14.77
CA GLU A 388 11.11 11.63 -14.02
C GLU A 388 11.12 11.26 -12.54
N LEU A 389 11.85 12.05 -11.75
CA LEU A 389 11.89 11.90 -10.30
C LEU A 389 10.70 12.62 -9.65
N VAL A 390 10.05 11.98 -8.69
CA VAL A 390 9.03 12.63 -7.86
C VAL A 390 9.69 13.17 -6.60
N GLY A 391 9.66 14.49 -6.44
CA GLY A 391 10.29 15.23 -5.34
C GLY A 391 11.64 15.85 -5.73
N ASP A 392 12.13 16.70 -4.82
CA ASP A 392 13.46 17.34 -4.97
C ASP A 392 14.58 16.44 -4.41
N THR A 393 14.23 15.46 -3.58
CA THR A 393 15.19 14.53 -2.96
C THR A 393 14.56 13.15 -2.83
N LEU A 394 15.32 12.13 -3.22
CA LEU A 394 15.03 10.71 -3.00
C LEU A 394 16.09 10.12 -2.09
N THR A 395 15.71 9.33 -1.08
CA THR A 395 16.65 8.82 -0.08
C THR A 395 16.37 7.34 0.17
N THR A 396 17.43 6.53 0.14
CA THR A 396 17.33 5.10 0.48
C THR A 396 17.10 4.93 1.98
N LYS A 397 16.60 3.75 2.37
CA LYS A 397 16.76 3.30 3.76
C LYS A 397 18.25 3.21 4.11
N LEU A 398 18.56 3.24 5.40
CA LEU A 398 19.92 3.02 5.87
C LEU A 398 20.32 1.56 5.63
N ILE A 399 21.36 1.37 4.82
CA ILE A 399 21.87 0.05 4.45
C ILE A 399 22.88 -0.40 5.52
N ARG A 400 22.51 -1.44 6.27
CA ARG A 400 23.32 -2.03 7.36
C ARG A 400 23.80 -3.43 6.98
N VAL A 401 24.80 -3.92 7.72
CA VAL A 401 25.28 -5.32 7.63
C VAL A 401 24.87 -6.19 8.83
N THR A 402 24.39 -5.58 9.92
CA THR A 402 23.98 -6.25 11.16
C THR A 402 22.49 -6.06 11.43
N ALA A 403 21.89 -7.07 12.08
CA ALA A 403 20.48 -7.05 12.48
C ALA A 403 20.21 -6.48 13.87
N ASP A 404 21.27 -6.09 14.58
CA ASP A 404 21.13 -5.59 15.94
C ASP A 404 20.28 -4.31 15.97
N ASN A 405 19.20 -4.34 16.76
CA ASN A 405 18.23 -3.26 16.88
C ASN A 405 17.72 -2.73 15.52
N LEU A 406 17.50 -3.61 14.55
CA LEU A 406 17.04 -3.22 13.20
C LEU A 406 15.67 -2.56 13.25
N ASN A 407 15.58 -1.30 12.81
CA ASN A 407 14.31 -0.65 12.50
C ASN A 407 13.95 -0.89 11.02
N GLN A 408 13.14 -1.91 10.74
CA GLN A 408 12.77 -2.31 9.37
C GLN A 408 12.03 -1.21 8.57
N LYS A 409 11.47 -0.20 9.24
CA LYS A 409 10.83 0.95 8.57
C LYS A 409 11.84 1.93 7.96
N GLU A 410 13.04 2.00 8.53
CA GLU A 410 14.07 3.00 8.17
C GLU A 410 15.36 2.36 7.67
N GLN A 411 15.53 1.05 7.87
CA GLN A 411 16.78 0.34 7.69
C GLN A 411 16.56 -0.98 6.96
N ILE A 412 17.56 -1.36 6.16
CA ILE A 412 17.63 -2.66 5.49
C ILE A 412 18.97 -3.32 5.78
N ILE A 413 18.99 -4.64 5.69
CA ILE A 413 20.21 -5.43 5.86
C ILE A 413 20.56 -6.08 4.55
N LEU A 414 21.78 -5.86 4.08
CA LEU A 414 22.31 -6.51 2.90
C LEU A 414 23.67 -7.11 3.21
N ARG A 415 24.00 -8.22 2.55
CA ARG A 415 25.39 -8.69 2.44
C ARG A 415 26.01 -8.09 1.17
N LYS A 416 27.34 -8.16 1.06
CA LYS A 416 28.08 -7.58 -0.06
C LYS A 416 27.55 -8.03 -1.43
N GLU A 417 27.22 -9.30 -1.57
CA GLU A 417 26.73 -9.87 -2.83
C GLU A 417 25.33 -9.35 -3.16
N ASP A 418 24.48 -9.20 -2.14
CA ASP A 418 23.11 -8.67 -2.29
C ASP A 418 23.15 -7.19 -2.67
N LEU A 419 24.00 -6.39 -2.01
CA LEU A 419 24.18 -4.97 -2.33
C LEU A 419 24.67 -4.77 -3.77
N ILE A 420 25.54 -5.64 -4.27
CA ILE A 420 25.97 -5.59 -5.68
C ILE A 420 24.81 -5.94 -6.62
N ARG A 421 23.99 -6.95 -6.29
CA ARG A 421 22.98 -7.51 -7.20
C ARG A 421 21.61 -6.83 -7.16
N CYS A 422 21.23 -6.21 -6.06
CA CYS A 422 19.90 -5.60 -5.91
C CYS A 422 19.72 -4.39 -6.83
N ASP A 423 18.49 -4.07 -7.18
CA ASP A 423 18.20 -2.84 -7.91
C ASP A 423 18.16 -1.65 -6.94
N PHE A 424 18.21 -0.43 -7.47
CA PHE A 424 18.07 0.77 -6.64
C PHE A 424 16.70 0.82 -5.94
N ASP A 425 15.65 0.34 -6.60
CA ASP A 425 14.31 0.24 -6.03
C ASP A 425 14.30 -0.53 -4.70
N ASP A 426 15.08 -1.61 -4.61
CA ASP A 426 15.21 -2.44 -3.40
C ASP A 426 15.81 -1.67 -2.23
N LEU A 427 16.61 -0.64 -2.50
CA LEU A 427 17.22 0.22 -1.48
C LEU A 427 16.22 1.25 -0.92
N LEU A 428 15.14 1.54 -1.65
CA LEU A 428 14.07 2.44 -1.21
C LEU A 428 13.05 1.75 -0.28
N LYS A 429 13.01 0.42 -0.32
CA LYS A 429 11.85 -0.38 0.13
C LYS A 429 11.91 -0.88 1.56
#